data_AF-A0A1A2H9J0-F1
#
_entry.id   AF-A0A1A2H9J0-F1
#
_cell.length_a   1.000
_cell.length_b   1.000
_cell.length_c   1.000
_cell.angle_alpha   90.00
_cell.angle_beta   90.00
_cell.angle_gamma   90.00
#
_symmetry.space_group_name_H-M   'P 1'
#
loop_
_entity.id
_entity.type
_entity.pdbx_description
1 polymer ?
#
loop_
_entity_poly.entity_id
_entity_poly.type
_entity_poly.pdbx_seq_one_letter_code
_entity_poly.pdbx_strand_id
1 'polypeptide(L)'
;MTVIVDRHTAEQEFAVEDISAGIFASGYGQVGDGRSFSFHIEHRSLVVEIYRPRLAGPVPQAEDVVARAVRGLVDIDLTDERSLTAAVRDSVAHAVPVSR
;
A
#
# COMPACT_ATOMS: atom_id res chain seq x y z
N MET A 1 -14.51 -31.20 -21.00
CA MET A 1 -13.82 -31.10 -19.70
C MET A 1 -13.55 -29.63 -19.45
N THR A 2 -14.41 -28.99 -18.66
CA THR A 2 -14.35 -27.55 -18.42
C THR A 2 -13.47 -27.33 -17.19
N VAL A 3 -12.30 -26.74 -17.38
CA VAL A 3 -11.43 -26.36 -16.27
C VAL A 3 -11.99 -25.05 -15.71
N ILE A 4 -12.70 -25.14 -14.59
CA ILE A 4 -12.98 -23.98 -13.74
C ILE A 4 -11.62 -23.62 -13.13
N VAL A 5 -10.99 -22.57 -13.64
CA VAL A 5 -9.87 -21.96 -12.93
C VAL A 5 -10.48 -21.28 -11.72
N ASP A 6 -10.37 -21.94 -10.57
CA ASP A 6 -10.68 -21.35 -9.28
C ASP A 6 -9.67 -20.21 -9.05
N ARG A 7 -10.00 -19.01 -9.53
CA ARG A 7 -9.14 -17.82 -9.47
C ARG A 7 -9.16 -17.15 -8.08
N HIS A 8 -9.56 -17.84 -7.01
CA HIS A 8 -9.75 -17.18 -5.73
C HIS A 8 -8.53 -17.04 -4.83
N THR A 9 -7.35 -17.55 -5.21
CA THR A 9 -6.08 -17.33 -4.50
C THR A 9 -4.88 -17.39 -5.46
N ALA A 10 -4.93 -16.66 -6.57
CA ALA A 10 -3.65 -16.23 -7.14
C ALA A 10 -3.08 -15.25 -6.11
N GLU A 11 -1.93 -15.56 -5.50
CA GLU A 11 -1.11 -14.57 -4.80
C GLU A 11 -1.03 -13.36 -5.74
N GLN A 12 -1.77 -12.29 -5.41
CA GLN A 12 -1.73 -11.11 -6.24
C GLN A 12 -0.31 -10.55 -6.07
N GLU A 13 0.34 -10.12 -7.14
CA GLU A 13 1.60 -9.41 -6.95
C GLU A 13 1.30 -8.05 -6.29
N PHE A 14 2.30 -7.43 -5.67
CA PHE A 14 2.20 -6.04 -5.26
C PHE A 14 1.65 -5.20 -6.42
N ALA A 15 0.58 -4.45 -6.16
CA ALA A 15 -0.08 -3.62 -7.16
C ALA A 15 -0.55 -2.31 -6.55
N VAL A 16 -0.27 -1.19 -7.24
CA VAL A 16 -0.88 0.12 -6.96
C VAL A 16 -2.12 0.23 -7.82
N GLU A 17 -3.28 0.46 -7.19
CA GLU A 17 -4.58 0.55 -7.88
C GLU A 17 -4.90 2.00 -8.29
N ASP A 18 -4.57 2.95 -7.43
CA ASP A 18 -4.75 4.38 -7.67
C ASP A 18 -3.55 5.16 -7.14
N ILE A 19 -3.14 6.17 -7.88
CA ILE A 19 -1.99 7.02 -7.57
C ILE A 19 -2.26 8.44 -7.99
N SER A 20 -2.05 9.36 -7.06
CA SER A 20 -1.96 10.80 -7.31
C SER A 20 -0.53 11.21 -7.00
N ALA A 21 0.19 11.73 -8.00
CA ALA A 21 1.55 12.24 -7.86
C ALA A 21 1.59 13.69 -7.34
N GLY A 22 2.76 14.14 -6.91
CA GLY A 22 3.05 15.51 -6.46
C GLY A 22 3.39 15.62 -4.97
N ILE A 23 3.50 16.85 -4.47
CA ILE A 23 3.92 17.13 -3.08
C ILE A 23 2.93 16.63 -2.01
N PHE A 24 1.70 16.32 -2.42
CA PHE A 24 0.66 15.70 -1.59
C PHE A 24 0.29 14.33 -2.13
N ALA A 25 1.26 13.60 -2.69
CA ALA A 25 1.01 12.32 -3.32
C ALA A 25 0.30 11.35 -2.37
N SER A 26 -0.60 10.54 -2.94
CA SER A 26 -1.37 9.56 -2.21
C SER A 26 -1.88 8.47 -3.12
N GLY A 27 -2.28 7.35 -2.55
CA GLY A 27 -2.86 6.25 -3.31
C GLY A 27 -3.11 5.03 -2.45
N TYR A 28 -3.54 3.95 -3.10
CA TYR A 28 -3.82 2.68 -2.45
C TYR A 28 -3.58 1.50 -3.40
N GLY A 29 -3.54 0.29 -2.83
CA GLY A 29 -3.32 -0.92 -3.59
C GLY A 29 -3.32 -2.19 -2.75
N GLN A 30 -2.76 -3.26 -3.32
CA GLN A 30 -2.66 -4.59 -2.69
C GLN A 30 -1.21 -4.96 -2.43
N VAL A 31 -0.94 -5.52 -1.25
CA VAL A 31 0.38 -6.08 -0.89
C VAL A 31 0.63 -7.40 -1.62
N GLY A 32 -0.44 -8.16 -1.85
CA GLY A 32 -0.41 -9.42 -2.59
C GLY A 32 -0.80 -10.66 -1.80
N ASP A 33 -0.77 -10.58 -0.48
CA ASP A 33 -1.19 -11.63 0.46
C ASP A 33 -2.65 -11.48 0.94
N GLY A 34 -3.45 -10.73 0.17
CA GLY A 34 -4.84 -10.40 0.50
C GLY A 34 -5.01 -9.20 1.44
N ARG A 35 -3.91 -8.54 1.82
CA ARG A 35 -3.94 -7.24 2.50
C ARG A 35 -3.88 -6.09 1.50
N SER A 36 -4.66 -5.05 1.79
CA SER A 36 -4.54 -3.76 1.11
C SER A 36 -3.62 -2.83 1.88
N PHE A 37 -3.12 -1.80 1.20
CA PHE A 37 -2.39 -0.71 1.80
C PHE A 37 -2.88 0.64 1.26
N SER A 38 -2.63 1.70 2.00
CA SER A 38 -2.64 3.07 1.49
C SER A 38 -1.28 3.70 1.67
N PHE A 39 -1.02 4.76 0.91
CA PHE A 39 0.10 5.64 1.15
C PHE A 39 -0.30 7.09 0.96
N HIS A 40 0.39 7.98 1.66
CA HIS A 40 0.24 9.41 1.49
C HIS A 40 1.49 10.15 1.94
N ILE A 41 1.64 11.39 1.47
CA ILE A 41 2.65 12.31 1.93
C ILE A 41 2.13 13.10 3.12
N GLU A 42 2.79 12.97 4.27
CA GLU A 42 2.49 13.72 5.50
C GLU A 42 3.79 14.27 6.07
N HIS A 43 3.83 15.55 6.46
CA HIS A 43 4.99 16.17 7.13
C HIS A 43 6.35 15.85 6.47
N ARG A 44 6.43 15.92 5.13
CA ARG A 44 7.64 15.59 4.33
C ARG A 44 8.10 14.14 4.48
N SER A 45 7.17 13.23 4.70
CA SER A 45 7.40 11.79 4.79
C SER A 45 6.38 11.03 3.95
N LEU A 46 6.82 9.93 3.34
CA LEU A 46 5.94 8.93 2.77
C LEU A 46 5.49 8.03 3.91
N VAL A 47 4.19 8.04 4.19
CA VAL A 47 3.53 7.15 5.13
C VAL A 47 2.86 6.04 4.33
N VAL A 48 3.13 4.80 4.70
CA VAL A 48 2.44 3.61 4.16
C VAL A 48 1.78 2.88 5.33
N GLU A 49 0.49 2.60 5.18
CA GLU A 49 -0.31 1.85 6.15
C GLU A 49 -0.83 0.58 5.50
N ILE A 50 -0.53 -0.56 6.11
CA ILE A 50 -1.03 -1.86 5.66
C ILE A 50 -2.17 -2.26 6.58
N TYR A 51 -3.30 -2.63 5.98
CA TYR A 51 -4.50 -2.99 6.70
C TYR A 51 -4.62 -4.49 6.94
N ARG A 52 -5.39 -4.87 7.97
CA ARG A 52 -5.77 -6.27 8.19
C ARG A 52 -6.56 -6.80 6.98
N PRO A 53 -6.42 -8.09 6.65
CA PRO A 53 -7.25 -8.69 5.63
C PRO A 53 -8.73 -8.66 6.07
N ARG A 54 -9.65 -8.67 5.09
CA ARG A 54 -11.11 -8.72 5.30
C ARG A 54 -11.64 -7.56 6.17
N LEU A 55 -11.43 -6.33 5.70
CA LEU A 55 -11.97 -5.12 6.31
C LEU A 55 -13.50 -5.22 6.53
N ALA A 56 -13.97 -4.70 7.65
CA ALA A 56 -15.37 -4.77 8.06
C ALA A 56 -16.26 -3.70 7.40
N GLY A 57 -15.67 -2.72 6.72
CA GLY A 57 -16.37 -1.61 6.10
C GLY A 57 -15.62 -1.03 4.90
N PRO A 58 -16.24 -0.11 4.16
CA PRO A 58 -15.67 0.46 2.94
C PRO A 58 -14.48 1.38 3.20
N VAL A 59 -14.39 1.95 4.41
CA VAL A 59 -13.32 2.86 4.81
C VAL A 59 -12.52 2.22 5.93
N PRO A 60 -11.24 1.86 5.70
CA PRO A 60 -10.35 1.39 6.77
C PRO A 60 -10.26 2.45 7.88
N GLN A 61 -10.30 1.99 9.12
CA GLN A 61 -10.09 2.82 10.31
C GLN A 61 -8.67 2.66 10.84
N ALA A 62 -8.25 3.52 11.77
CA ALA A 62 -6.91 3.45 12.36
C ALA A 62 -6.65 2.09 13.04
N GLU A 63 -7.67 1.49 13.65
CA GLU A 63 -7.59 0.16 14.28
C GLU A 63 -7.42 -1.00 13.28
N ASP A 64 -7.65 -0.75 11.99
CA ASP A 64 -7.44 -1.72 10.92
C ASP A 64 -5.98 -1.78 10.47
N VAL A 65 -5.14 -0.80 10.83
CA VAL A 65 -3.72 -0.78 10.50
C VAL A 65 -3.01 -1.87 11.29
N VAL A 66 -2.33 -2.78 10.59
CA VAL A 66 -1.55 -3.89 11.18
C VAL A 66 -0.05 -3.69 11.05
N ALA A 67 0.39 -2.92 10.05
CA ALA A 67 1.79 -2.55 9.87
C ALA A 67 1.89 -1.16 9.25
N ARG A 68 2.98 -0.45 9.55
CA ARG A 68 3.23 0.90 9.06
C ARG A 68 4.70 1.07 8.65
N ALA A 69 4.93 1.83 7.60
CA ALA A 69 6.24 2.38 7.26
C ALA A 69 6.16 3.90 7.20
N VAL A 70 7.21 4.57 7.66
CA VAL A 70 7.41 6.01 7.49
C VAL A 70 8.83 6.22 7.01
N ARG A 71 8.99 6.90 5.86
CA ARG A 71 10.30 7.26 5.32
C ARG A 71 10.33 8.70 4.82
N GLY A 72 11.49 9.34 4.90
CA GLY A 72 11.69 10.67 4.31
C GLY A 72 11.58 10.66 2.79
N LEU A 73 11.33 11.83 2.20
CA LEU A 73 11.15 12.01 0.75
C LEU A 73 12.44 12.26 -0.02
N VAL A 74 13.58 12.15 0.65
CA VAL A 74 14.89 12.31 0.01
C VAL A 74 15.04 11.21 -1.04
N ASP A 75 15.56 11.58 -2.20
CA ASP A 75 15.79 10.70 -3.36
C ASP A 75 14.50 10.12 -4.00
N ILE A 76 13.34 10.76 -3.80
CA ILE A 76 12.09 10.42 -4.49
C ILE A 76 11.70 11.54 -5.46
N ASP A 77 11.44 11.19 -6.71
CA ASP A 77 10.71 12.08 -7.61
C ASP A 77 9.21 11.90 -7.37
N LEU A 78 8.62 12.83 -6.60
CA LEU A 78 7.19 12.78 -6.29
C LEU A 78 6.31 13.05 -7.50
N THR A 79 6.84 13.61 -8.60
CA THR A 79 6.08 13.92 -9.81
C THR A 79 6.08 12.78 -10.82
N ASP A 80 6.98 11.80 -10.66
CA ASP A 80 7.00 10.57 -11.44
C ASP A 80 6.30 9.44 -10.68
N GLU A 81 5.17 8.99 -11.20
CA GLU A 81 4.42 7.85 -10.66
C GLU A 81 5.26 6.57 -10.54
N ARG A 82 6.25 6.37 -11.42
CA ARG A 82 7.12 5.19 -11.37
C ARG A 82 8.09 5.25 -10.20
N SER A 83 8.71 6.43 -10.00
CA SER A 83 9.58 6.69 -8.85
C SER A 83 8.81 6.51 -7.54
N LEU A 84 7.61 7.10 -7.45
CA LEU A 84 6.72 6.97 -6.30
C LEU A 84 6.27 5.51 -6.07
N THR A 85 5.90 4.79 -7.12
CA THR A 85 5.51 3.36 -7.01
C THR A 85 6.65 2.49 -6.48
N ALA A 86 7.88 2.69 -6.96
CA ALA A 86 9.05 1.98 -6.44
C ALA A 86 9.28 2.28 -4.95
N ALA A 87 9.21 3.57 -4.61
CA ALA A 87 9.27 4.08 -3.24
C ALA A 87 8.22 3.44 -2.30
N VAL A 88 6.99 3.29 -2.77
CA VAL A 88 5.89 2.66 -2.03
C VAL A 88 6.12 1.16 -1.87
N ARG A 89 6.54 0.47 -2.94
CA ARG A 89 6.87 -0.96 -2.91
C ARG A 89 7.92 -1.28 -1.83
N ASP A 90 9.01 -0.51 -1.80
CA ASP A 90 10.07 -0.67 -0.81
C ASP A 90 9.55 -0.40 0.61
N SER A 91 8.73 0.63 0.78
CA SER A 91 8.08 0.91 2.07
C SER A 91 7.15 -0.21 2.52
N VAL A 92 6.38 -0.82 1.63
CA VAL A 92 5.52 -1.97 1.96
C VAL A 92 6.38 -3.15 2.42
N ALA A 93 7.50 -3.42 1.74
CA ALA A 93 8.44 -4.48 2.12
C ALA A 93 9.11 -4.24 3.50
N HIS A 94 9.27 -2.98 3.90
CA HIS A 94 9.89 -2.58 5.17
C HIS A 94 8.89 -2.17 6.26
N ALA A 95 7.58 -2.32 6.04
CA ALA A 95 6.57 -1.98 7.03
C ALA A 95 6.70 -2.83 8.28
N VAL A 96 6.69 -2.17 9.45
CA VAL A 96 6.79 -2.84 10.75
C VAL A 96 5.42 -3.01 11.38
N PRO A 97 5.14 -4.12 12.07
CA PRO A 97 3.88 -4.30 12.79
C PRO A 97 3.62 -3.18 13.79
N VAL A 98 2.39 -2.66 13.85
CA VAL A 98 2.01 -1.72 14.90
C VAL A 98 1.70 -2.49 16.19
N SER A 99 2.21 -2.01 17.32
CA SER A 99 1.88 -2.58 18.62
C SER A 99 0.46 -2.16 18.98
N ARG A 100 -0.39 -3.15 19.29
CA ARG A 100 -1.78 -2.95 19.74
C ARG A 100 -1.86 -2.91 21.26
#